data_AF-A0A2N1VRH9-F1
#
_entry.id   AF-A0A2N1VRH9-F1
#
_cell.length_a   1.000
_cell.length_b   1.000
_cell.length_c   1.000
_cell.angle_alpha   90.00
_cell.angle_beta   90.00
_cell.angle_gamma   90.00
#
_symmetry.space_group_name_H-M   'P 1'
#
loop_
_entity.id
_entity.type
_entity.pdbx_description
1 polymer ?
#
loop_
_entity_poly.entity_id
_entity_poly.type
_entity_poly.pdbx_seq_one_letter_code
_entity_poly.pdbx_strand_id
1 'polypeptide(L)'
;MSYLFTSESVSEGHPDKVCDAISDGVLDAIFSKDPKARVACETFVTTGLVVVGGEVTTEAYIDVEKIVRDTIKKIGYTKADYKFDSESCGVLNSLHAQSPDIARGVDTGGAGDQGIMFGYACDQTPELMPMPIVYAHKLVKKLADIRKRNNALMPYLRPDAKSQVTVEYDENNKPL
;
A
#
# COMPACT_ATOMS: atom_id res chain seq x y z
N MET A 1 36.94 1.50 2.43
CA MET A 1 36.61 0.36 1.55
C MET A 1 35.26 0.63 0.95
N SER A 2 35.11 0.52 -0.37
CA SER A 2 33.78 0.61 -1.01
C SER A 2 32.92 -0.58 -0.61
N TYR A 3 31.60 -0.40 -0.66
CA TYR A 3 30.63 -1.45 -0.35
C TYR A 3 29.42 -1.35 -1.27
N LEU A 4 28.68 -2.46 -1.36
CA LEU A 4 27.45 -2.55 -2.12
C LEU A 4 26.25 -2.52 -1.16
N PHE A 5 25.28 -1.67 -1.45
CA PHE A 5 24.02 -1.62 -0.70
C PHE A 5 22.85 -1.84 -1.63
N THR A 6 21.88 -2.65 -1.20
CA THR A 6 20.73 -3.04 -2.03
C THR A 6 19.42 -2.62 -1.38
N SER A 7 18.49 -2.14 -2.20
CA SER A 7 17.09 -1.96 -1.81
C SER A 7 16.17 -2.47 -2.90
N GLU A 8 14.92 -2.76 -2.52
CA GLU A 8 13.91 -3.28 -3.42
C GLU A 8 12.58 -2.54 -3.28
N SER A 9 11.71 -2.75 -4.26
CA SER A 9 10.35 -2.25 -4.26
C SER A 9 9.44 -3.17 -5.06
N VAL A 10 8.14 -3.04 -4.80
CA VAL A 10 7.09 -3.78 -5.49
C VAL A 10 6.06 -2.79 -6.02
N SER A 11 5.44 -3.14 -7.14
CA SER A 11 4.38 -2.33 -7.75
C SER A 11 3.09 -2.33 -6.92
N GLU A 12 2.19 -1.41 -7.26
CA GLU A 12 0.80 -1.40 -6.76
C GLU A 12 0.01 -2.69 -7.07
N GLY A 13 0.48 -3.54 -7.98
CA GLY A 13 -0.15 -4.83 -8.28
C GLY A 13 0.34 -5.97 -7.40
N HIS A 14 1.39 -5.78 -6.59
CA HIS A 14 1.86 -6.80 -5.67
C HIS A 14 0.78 -7.12 -4.63
N PRO A 15 0.46 -8.39 -4.32
CA PRO A 15 -0.63 -8.76 -3.40
C PRO A 15 -0.62 -7.99 -2.08
N ASP A 16 0.54 -7.87 -1.43
CA ASP A 16 0.67 -7.10 -0.19
C ASP A 16 0.32 -5.61 -0.38
N LYS A 17 0.71 -5.01 -1.52
CA LYS A 17 0.33 -3.63 -1.85
C LYS A 17 -1.12 -3.48 -2.30
N VAL A 18 -1.75 -4.54 -2.79
CA VAL A 18 -3.20 -4.58 -2.98
C VAL A 18 -3.91 -4.55 -1.63
N CYS A 19 -3.43 -5.31 -0.62
CA CYS A 19 -3.96 -5.23 0.75
C CYS A 19 -3.85 -3.82 1.31
N ASP A 20 -2.65 -3.23 1.27
CA ASP A 20 -2.40 -1.86 1.75
C ASP A 20 -3.37 -0.87 1.09
N ALA A 21 -3.50 -0.92 -0.25
CA ALA A 21 -4.35 0.01 -0.99
C ALA A 21 -5.85 -0.17 -0.68
N ILE A 22 -6.30 -1.39 -0.40
CA ILE A 22 -7.70 -1.66 0.00
C ILE A 22 -7.95 -1.12 1.41
N SER A 23 -7.04 -1.41 2.36
CA SER A 23 -7.14 -0.93 3.74
C SER A 23 -7.15 0.61 3.80
N ASP A 24 -6.24 1.26 3.08
CA ASP A 24 -6.20 2.73 2.98
C ASP A 24 -7.43 3.28 2.24
N GLY A 25 -7.96 2.56 1.25
CA GLY A 25 -9.20 2.94 0.58
C GLY A 25 -10.42 2.94 1.52
N VAL A 26 -10.48 1.99 2.46
CA VAL A 26 -11.50 1.94 3.51
C VAL A 26 -11.30 3.11 4.49
N LEU A 27 -10.06 3.34 4.94
CA LEU A 27 -9.70 4.48 5.78
C LEU A 27 -10.13 5.82 5.16
N ASP A 28 -9.74 6.08 3.91
CA ASP A 28 -10.06 7.31 3.18
C ASP A 28 -11.58 7.51 3.06
N ALA A 29 -12.32 6.44 2.74
CA ALA A 29 -13.77 6.52 2.60
C ALA A 29 -14.46 6.89 3.92
N ILE A 30 -13.97 6.37 5.05
CA ILE A 30 -14.46 6.71 6.38
C ILE A 30 -14.07 8.15 6.73
N PHE A 31 -12.79 8.51 6.62
CA PHE A 31 -12.27 9.83 7.02
C PHE A 31 -12.83 10.98 6.20
N SER A 32 -13.25 10.71 4.96
CA SER A 32 -13.96 11.70 4.14
C SER A 32 -15.32 12.13 4.70
N LYS A 33 -15.92 11.31 5.59
CA LYS A 33 -17.24 11.53 6.20
C LYS A 33 -17.15 11.78 7.71
N ASP A 34 -16.23 11.10 8.37
CA ASP A 34 -16.00 11.18 9.81
C ASP A 34 -14.49 11.29 10.10
N PRO A 35 -13.95 12.52 10.15
CA PRO A 35 -12.52 12.75 10.43
C PRO A 35 -12.07 12.37 11.84
N LYS A 36 -12.99 12.02 12.74
CA LYS A 36 -12.69 11.59 14.11
C LYS A 36 -12.79 10.07 14.28
N ALA A 37 -13.09 9.35 13.20
CA ALA A 37 -13.17 7.91 13.20
C ALA A 37 -11.85 7.26 13.64
N ARG A 38 -11.96 6.04 14.15
CA ARG A 38 -10.82 5.16 14.43
C ARG A 38 -10.91 3.96 13.51
N VAL A 39 -9.84 3.69 12.78
CA VAL A 39 -9.82 2.66 11.75
C VAL A 39 -8.54 1.85 11.90
N ALA A 40 -8.71 0.57 12.23
CA ALA A 40 -7.69 -0.46 12.13
C ALA A 40 -8.23 -1.48 11.12
N CYS A 41 -8.03 -1.21 9.83
CA CYS A 41 -8.54 -2.02 8.72
C CYS A 41 -7.44 -2.94 8.19
N GLU A 42 -7.68 -4.25 8.27
CA GLU A 42 -6.78 -5.28 7.80
C GLU A 42 -7.35 -5.93 6.54
N THR A 43 -6.49 -6.20 5.56
CA THR A 43 -6.91 -6.84 4.31
C THR A 43 -6.07 -8.09 4.05
N PHE A 44 -6.74 -9.19 3.72
CA PHE A 44 -6.13 -10.41 3.20
C PHE A 44 -6.61 -10.65 1.78
N VAL A 45 -5.69 -10.86 0.84
CA VAL A 45 -6.00 -11.21 -0.54
C VAL A 45 -5.40 -12.54 -0.93
N THR A 46 -6.16 -13.32 -1.71
CA THR A 46 -5.69 -14.55 -2.35
C THR A 46 -6.45 -14.77 -3.67
N THR A 47 -6.22 -15.90 -4.33
CA THR A 47 -6.86 -16.21 -5.61
C THR A 47 -8.38 -16.14 -5.50
N GLY A 48 -8.97 -15.15 -6.18
CA GLY A 48 -10.42 -14.94 -6.24
C GLY A 48 -11.09 -14.46 -4.94
N LEU A 49 -10.34 -14.08 -3.90
CA LEU A 49 -10.91 -13.70 -2.61
C LEU A 49 -10.19 -12.49 -1.99
N VAL A 50 -10.99 -11.58 -1.45
CA VAL A 50 -10.58 -10.48 -0.58
C VAL A 50 -11.33 -10.61 0.74
N VAL A 51 -10.62 -10.55 1.86
CA VAL A 51 -11.18 -10.45 3.20
C VAL A 51 -10.77 -9.10 3.78
N VAL A 52 -11.75 -8.29 4.17
CA VAL A 52 -11.56 -7.01 4.86
C VAL A 52 -12.03 -7.19 6.29
N GLY A 53 -11.16 -6.97 7.26
CA GLY A 53 -11.44 -7.17 8.68
C GLY A 53 -10.79 -6.11 9.57
N GLY A 54 -10.89 -6.29 10.88
CA GLY A 54 -10.36 -5.37 11.87
C GLY A 54 -11.43 -4.51 12.54
N GLU A 55 -10.99 -3.44 13.18
CA GLU A 55 -11.76 -2.65 14.13
C GLU A 55 -12.00 -1.23 13.62
N VAL A 56 -13.28 -0.84 13.54
CA VAL A 56 -13.68 0.50 13.11
C VAL A 56 -14.66 1.11 14.11
N THR A 57 -14.39 2.34 14.53
CA THR A 57 -15.32 3.19 15.26
C THR A 57 -15.62 4.42 14.42
N THR A 58 -16.83 4.52 13.90
CA THR A 58 -17.29 5.65 13.09
C THR A 58 -18.82 5.73 13.07
N GLU A 59 -19.36 6.91 12.80
CA GLU A 59 -20.77 7.10 12.43
C GLU A 59 -20.99 7.00 10.91
N ALA A 60 -19.92 6.96 10.12
CA ALA A 60 -19.99 6.92 8.66
C ALA A 60 -20.45 5.54 8.15
N TYR A 61 -21.39 5.55 7.20
CA TYR A 61 -21.65 4.38 6.37
C TYR A 61 -20.72 4.37 5.16
N ILE A 62 -20.08 3.23 4.89
CA ILE A 62 -19.27 2.98 3.71
C ILE A 62 -19.68 1.67 3.03
N ASP A 63 -19.51 1.62 1.71
CA ASP A 63 -19.70 0.41 0.91
C ASP A 63 -18.34 -0.26 0.68
N VAL A 64 -17.99 -1.21 1.55
CA VAL A 64 -16.70 -1.90 1.54
C VAL A 64 -16.50 -2.66 0.23
N GLU A 65 -17.55 -3.31 -0.28
CA GLU A 65 -17.46 -4.06 -1.52
C GLU A 65 -17.13 -3.14 -2.70
N LYS A 66 -17.83 -2.01 -2.81
CA LYS A 66 -17.53 -1.01 -3.84
C LYS A 66 -16.10 -0.50 -3.75
N ILE A 67 -15.62 -0.18 -2.54
CA ILE A 67 -14.24 0.31 -2.32
C ILE A 67 -13.23 -0.73 -2.78
N VAL A 68 -13.39 -1.99 -2.36
CA VAL A 68 -12.51 -3.10 -2.76
C VAL A 68 -12.45 -3.22 -4.28
N ARG A 69 -13.61 -3.29 -4.95
CA ARG A 69 -13.70 -3.47 -6.40
C ARG A 69 -13.08 -2.29 -7.16
N ASP A 70 -13.38 -1.06 -6.75
CA ASP A 70 -12.83 0.15 -7.37
C ASP A 70 -11.31 0.22 -7.22
N THR A 71 -10.77 -0.15 -6.05
CA THR A 71 -9.34 -0.19 -5.80
C THR A 71 -8.63 -1.22 -6.69
N ILE A 72 -9.16 -2.45 -6.76
CA ILE A 72 -8.60 -3.53 -7.61
C ILE A 72 -8.63 -3.12 -9.09
N LYS A 73 -9.74 -2.50 -9.52
CA LYS A 73 -9.91 -2.00 -10.89
C LYS A 73 -8.91 -0.88 -11.21
N LYS A 74 -8.69 0.06 -10.29
CA LYS A 74 -7.71 1.14 -10.41
C LYS A 74 -6.28 0.61 -10.50
N ILE A 75 -5.96 -0.47 -9.78
CA ILE A 75 -4.67 -1.17 -9.87
C ILE A 75 -4.52 -1.81 -11.26
N GLY A 76 -5.59 -2.38 -11.81
CA GLY A 76 -5.64 -2.91 -13.18
C GLY A 76 -5.87 -4.41 -13.28
N TYR A 77 -6.35 -5.03 -12.20
CA TYR A 77 -6.82 -6.41 -12.19
C TYR A 77 -8.26 -6.47 -12.73
N THR A 78 -8.38 -6.47 -14.06
CA THR A 78 -9.67 -6.35 -14.77
C THR A 78 -9.87 -7.44 -15.82
N LYS A 79 -9.13 -8.55 -15.71
CA LYS A 79 -9.24 -9.71 -16.62
C LYS A 79 -9.09 -10.99 -15.81
N ALA A 80 -9.99 -11.95 -16.05
CA ALA A 80 -9.95 -13.27 -15.43
C ALA A 80 -8.61 -14.01 -15.67
N ASP A 81 -7.91 -13.73 -16.79
CA ASP A 81 -6.59 -14.29 -17.11
C ASP A 81 -5.49 -13.92 -16.11
N TYR A 82 -5.72 -12.89 -15.29
CA TYR A 82 -4.82 -12.49 -14.20
C TYR A 82 -5.06 -13.29 -12.92
N LYS A 83 -6.06 -14.19 -12.89
CA LYS A 83 -6.47 -15.01 -11.74
C LYS A 83 -6.96 -14.21 -10.51
N PHE A 84 -7.05 -12.90 -10.67
CA PHE A 84 -7.61 -11.94 -9.74
C PHE A 84 -8.24 -10.82 -10.58
N ASP A 85 -9.53 -10.55 -10.34
CA ASP A 85 -10.34 -9.67 -11.19
C ASP A 85 -11.36 -8.90 -10.33
N SER A 86 -11.46 -7.59 -10.53
CA SER A 86 -12.30 -6.69 -9.72
C SER A 86 -13.79 -7.02 -9.77
N GLU A 87 -14.28 -7.63 -10.85
CA GLU A 87 -15.69 -7.92 -11.03
C GLU A 87 -16.05 -9.32 -10.49
N SER A 88 -15.14 -10.30 -10.62
CA SER A 88 -15.42 -11.69 -10.23
C SER A 88 -14.83 -12.13 -8.88
N CYS A 89 -13.95 -11.36 -8.23
CA CYS A 89 -13.44 -11.75 -6.92
C CYS A 89 -14.55 -11.71 -5.85
N GLY A 90 -14.53 -12.67 -4.92
CA GLY A 90 -15.35 -12.65 -3.72
C GLY A 90 -14.83 -11.61 -2.74
N VAL A 91 -15.73 -10.88 -2.08
CA VAL A 91 -15.41 -9.91 -1.04
C VAL A 91 -16.10 -10.32 0.25
N LEU A 92 -15.32 -10.62 1.29
CA LEU A 92 -15.81 -10.90 2.63
C LEU A 92 -15.52 -9.70 3.52
N ASN A 93 -16.57 -9.11 4.06
CA ASN A 93 -16.47 -8.05 5.06
C ASN A 93 -16.65 -8.65 6.46
N SER A 94 -15.65 -8.45 7.32
CA SER A 94 -15.59 -8.88 8.71
C SER A 94 -15.14 -7.75 9.63
N LEU A 95 -15.35 -6.49 9.22
CA LEU A 95 -15.15 -5.31 10.08
C LEU A 95 -16.14 -5.33 11.25
N HIS A 96 -15.64 -5.02 12.45
CA HIS A 96 -16.45 -4.89 13.66
C HIS A 96 -16.09 -3.63 14.45
N ALA A 97 -16.89 -3.32 15.46
CA ALA A 97 -16.61 -2.18 16.34
C ALA A 97 -15.33 -2.40 17.17
N GLN A 98 -14.59 -1.31 17.44
CA GLN A 98 -13.43 -1.32 18.34
C GLN A 98 -13.83 -1.68 19.79
N SER A 99 -12.91 -2.33 20.52
CA SER A 99 -13.10 -2.62 21.95
C SER A 99 -13.24 -1.34 22.80
N PRO A 100 -14.25 -1.24 23.70
CA PRO A 100 -14.41 -0.12 24.63
C PRO A 100 -13.21 0.10 25.57
N ASP A 101 -12.39 -0.93 25.83
CA ASP A 101 -11.26 -0.84 26.74
C ASP A 101 -10.09 -0.02 26.16
N ILE A 102 -9.86 -0.14 24.85
CA ILE A 102 -8.85 0.64 24.12
C ILE A 102 -9.29 2.11 24.03
N ALA A 103 -10.59 2.35 23.90
CA ALA A 103 -11.12 3.70 23.71
C ALA A 103 -10.78 4.66 24.86
N ARG A 104 -10.82 4.15 26.11
CA ARG A 104 -10.57 4.92 27.33
C ARG A 104 -9.16 5.52 27.42
N GLY A 105 -8.15 4.83 26.89
CA GLY A 105 -6.76 5.31 26.90
C GLY A 105 -6.51 6.42 25.88
N VAL A 106 -7.10 6.28 24.69
CA VAL A 106 -6.85 7.17 23.55
C VAL A 106 -7.65 8.48 23.63
N ASP A 107 -8.87 8.44 24.17
CA ASP A 107 -9.74 9.63 24.28
C ASP A 107 -9.11 10.77 25.10
N THR A 108 -8.15 10.45 25.96
CA THR A 108 -7.43 11.42 26.81
C THR A 108 -6.16 11.97 26.18
N GLY A 109 -5.84 11.58 24.93
CA GLY A 109 -4.68 12.07 24.17
C GLY A 109 -3.40 11.26 24.34
N GLY A 110 -3.47 10.08 24.97
CA GLY A 110 -2.35 9.12 25.06
C GLY A 110 -2.13 8.35 23.76
N ALA A 111 -0.99 7.66 23.65
CA ALA A 111 -0.73 6.74 22.54
C ALA A 111 -1.70 5.54 22.59
N GLY A 112 -2.13 5.06 21.41
CA GLY A 112 -3.03 3.91 21.30
C GLY A 112 -2.37 2.56 21.52
N ASP A 113 -1.04 2.49 21.39
CA ASP A 113 -0.23 1.31 21.69
C ASP A 113 1.20 1.74 22.06
N GLN A 114 1.97 0.82 22.63
CA GLN A 114 3.41 0.98 22.84
C GLN A 114 4.16 0.89 21.50
N GLY A 115 5.24 1.67 21.33
CA GLY A 115 5.99 1.63 20.08
C GLY A 115 7.29 2.43 20.08
N ILE A 116 8.07 2.22 19.02
CA ILE A 116 9.29 2.97 18.70
C ILE A 116 9.21 3.43 17.24
N MET A 117 9.66 4.65 16.96
CA MET A 117 9.61 5.25 15.63
C MET A 117 10.99 5.77 15.24
N PHE A 118 11.38 5.54 13.98
CA PHE A 118 12.62 6.05 13.40
C PHE A 118 12.30 6.98 12.24
N GLY A 119 12.87 8.18 12.25
CA GLY A 119 12.89 9.09 11.10
C GLY A 119 14.28 9.09 10.48
N TYR A 120 14.35 9.20 9.15
CA TYR A 120 15.61 9.25 8.41
C TYR A 120 15.54 10.25 7.25
N ALA A 121 16.64 10.92 6.97
CA ALA A 121 16.83 11.78 5.80
C ALA A 121 18.31 11.80 5.40
N CYS A 122 18.61 11.95 4.11
CA CYS A 122 19.98 12.12 3.60
C CYS A 122 19.96 12.94 2.30
N ASP A 123 21.09 13.53 1.92
CA ASP A 123 21.21 14.41 0.75
C ASP A 123 21.53 13.67 -0.58
N GLN A 124 21.40 12.33 -0.60
CA GLN A 124 21.71 11.50 -1.77
C GLN A 124 20.77 11.74 -2.96
N THR A 125 19.56 12.26 -2.71
CA THR A 125 18.55 12.56 -3.73
C THR A 125 17.81 13.87 -3.41
N PRO A 126 17.20 14.55 -4.40
CA PRO A 126 16.40 15.76 -4.16
C PRO A 126 15.23 15.57 -3.20
N GLU A 127 14.71 14.33 -3.10
CA GLU A 127 13.63 13.95 -2.19
C GLU A 127 14.11 13.74 -0.73
N LEU A 128 15.40 13.97 -0.46
CA LEU A 128 16.07 13.75 0.83
C LEU A 128 16.02 12.28 1.32
N MET A 129 16.04 11.33 0.37
CA MET A 129 15.89 9.89 0.61
C MET A 129 17.12 9.09 0.09
N PRO A 130 17.39 7.89 0.63
CA PRO A 130 18.48 7.05 0.15
C PRO A 130 18.31 6.69 -1.32
N MET A 131 19.39 6.81 -2.10
CA MET A 131 19.35 6.57 -3.54
C MET A 131 18.83 5.17 -3.95
N PRO A 132 19.22 4.05 -3.29
CA PRO A 132 18.78 2.70 -3.66
C PRO A 132 17.26 2.53 -3.64
N ILE A 133 16.60 2.99 -2.56
CA ILE A 133 15.14 2.85 -2.42
C ILE A 133 14.38 3.80 -3.35
N VAL A 134 14.90 5.02 -3.57
CA VAL A 134 14.31 5.98 -4.51
C VAL A 134 14.28 5.40 -5.93
N TYR A 135 15.37 4.79 -6.39
CA TYR A 135 15.42 4.18 -7.71
C TYR A 135 14.58 2.91 -7.83
N ALA A 136 14.57 2.04 -6.82
CA ALA A 136 13.66 0.90 -6.79
C ALA A 136 12.19 1.36 -6.92
N HIS A 137 11.74 2.35 -6.14
CA HIS A 137 10.40 2.92 -6.26
C HIS A 137 10.13 3.53 -7.65
N LYS A 138 11.08 4.31 -8.20
CA LYS A 138 10.93 4.92 -9.52
C LYS A 138 10.78 3.89 -10.64
N LEU A 139 11.46 2.74 -10.56
CA LEU A 139 11.34 1.64 -11.53
C LEU A 139 9.92 1.05 -11.57
N VAL A 140 9.39 0.59 -10.43
CA VAL A 140 8.03 0.01 -10.39
C VAL A 140 6.95 1.05 -10.69
N LYS A 141 7.14 2.30 -10.26
CA LYS A 141 6.24 3.40 -10.60
C LYS A 141 6.22 3.65 -12.11
N LYS A 142 7.39 3.66 -12.76
CA LYS A 142 7.49 3.83 -14.21
C LYS A 142 6.84 2.68 -14.97
N LEU A 143 6.99 1.43 -14.52
CA LEU A 143 6.30 0.28 -15.11
C LEU A 143 4.78 0.40 -14.99
N ALA A 144 4.26 0.84 -13.85
CA ALA A 144 2.83 1.09 -13.66
C ALA A 144 2.33 2.23 -14.58
N ASP A 145 3.10 3.32 -14.71
CA ASP A 145 2.78 4.43 -15.62
C ASP A 145 2.76 3.99 -17.09
N ILE A 146 3.75 3.19 -17.53
CA ILE A 146 3.77 2.63 -18.88
C ILE A 146 2.52 1.77 -19.10
N ARG A 147 2.24 0.83 -18.20
CA ARG A 147 1.08 -0.06 -18.29
C ARG A 147 -0.24 0.72 -18.36
N LYS A 148 -0.42 1.77 -17.54
CA LYS A 148 -1.69 2.51 -17.43
C LYS A 148 -1.87 3.60 -18.48
N ARG A 149 -0.80 4.32 -18.81
CA ARG A 149 -0.88 5.57 -19.60
C ARG A 149 -0.19 5.48 -20.96
N ASN A 150 0.70 4.52 -21.15
CA ASN A 150 1.43 4.31 -22.41
C ASN A 150 1.45 2.83 -22.80
N ASN A 151 0.28 2.20 -22.78
CA ASN A 151 0.15 0.76 -22.98
C ASN A 151 0.69 0.29 -24.34
N ALA A 152 0.72 1.15 -25.36
CA ALA A 152 1.27 0.81 -26.67
C ALA A 152 2.78 0.48 -26.63
N LEU A 153 3.53 1.01 -25.65
CA LEU A 153 4.97 0.77 -25.53
C LEU A 153 5.27 -0.66 -25.05
N MET A 154 4.50 -1.17 -24.09
CA MET A 154 4.66 -2.51 -23.52
C MET A 154 3.29 -3.14 -23.18
N PRO A 155 2.50 -3.53 -24.20
CA PRO A 155 1.09 -3.92 -24.03
C PRO A 155 0.89 -5.26 -23.29
N TYR A 156 1.99 -5.97 -23.04
CA TYR A 156 2.03 -7.24 -22.34
C TYR A 156 2.21 -7.08 -20.82
N LEU A 157 2.46 -5.87 -20.30
CA LEU A 157 2.62 -5.65 -18.86
C LEU A 157 1.32 -5.96 -18.11
N ARG A 158 1.48 -6.66 -16.97
CA ARG A 158 0.41 -6.94 -16.00
C ARG A 158 0.64 -6.14 -14.72
N PRO A 159 -0.33 -6.09 -13.78
CA PRO A 159 -0.20 -5.24 -12.60
C PRO A 159 0.99 -5.56 -11.70
N ASP A 160 1.28 -6.83 -11.41
CA ASP A 160 2.36 -7.24 -10.52
C ASP A 160 3.76 -7.08 -11.15
N ALA A 161 4.69 -6.58 -10.35
CA ALA A 161 6.09 -6.34 -10.69
C ALA A 161 6.91 -6.06 -9.42
N LYS A 162 8.20 -6.42 -9.47
CA LYS A 162 9.21 -6.13 -8.44
C LYS A 162 10.43 -5.48 -9.08
N SER A 163 11.17 -4.70 -8.31
CA SER A 163 12.44 -4.11 -8.71
C SER A 163 13.44 -4.19 -7.58
N GLN A 164 14.71 -4.36 -7.90
CA GLN A 164 15.81 -4.33 -6.94
C GLN A 164 16.95 -3.52 -7.54
N VAL A 165 17.57 -2.66 -6.71
CA VAL A 165 18.68 -1.79 -7.10
C VAL A 165 19.82 -1.97 -6.11
N THR A 166 21.01 -2.26 -6.63
CA THR A 166 22.26 -2.28 -5.87
C THR A 166 23.10 -1.08 -6.30
N VAL A 167 23.53 -0.28 -5.33
CA VAL A 167 24.38 0.89 -5.54
C VAL A 167 25.72 0.66 -4.86
N GLU A 168 26.80 1.03 -5.54
CA GLU A 168 28.13 1.06 -4.93
C GLU A 168 28.32 2.38 -4.17
N TYR A 169 28.85 2.26 -2.96
CA TYR A 169 29.18 3.38 -2.10
C TYR A 169 30.69 3.46 -1.91
N ASP A 170 31.22 4.68 -1.97
CA ASP A 170 32.62 4.95 -1.67
C ASP A 170 32.93 4.87 -0.16
N GLU A 171 34.19 5.10 0.19
CA GLU A 171 34.65 5.10 1.59
C GLU A 171 34.11 6.26 2.44
N ASN A 172 33.52 7.28 1.81
CA ASN A 172 32.87 8.42 2.46
C ASN A 172 31.34 8.24 2.52
N ASN A 173 30.81 7.05 2.27
CA ASN A 173 29.38 6.73 2.20
C ASN A 173 28.60 7.53 1.14
N LYS A 174 29.27 7.94 0.06
CA LYS A 174 28.62 8.57 -1.08
C LYS A 174 28.28 7.53 -2.14
N PRO A 175 27.07 7.56 -2.70
CA PRO A 175 26.74 6.71 -3.85
C PRO A 175 27.59 7.14 -5.05
N LEU A 176 28.13 6.16 -5.78
CA LEU A 176 28.93 6.33 -7.00
C LEU A 176 28.08 6.34 -8.28
#